data_AF-A0A430L3J2-F1
#
_entry.id   AF-A0A430L3J2-F1
#
_cell.length_a   1.000
_cell.length_b   1.000
_cell.length_c   1.000
_cell.angle_alpha   90.00
_cell.angle_beta   90.00
_cell.angle_gamma   90.00
#
_symmetry.space_group_name_H-M   'P 1'
#
loop_
_entity.id
_entity.type
_entity.pdbx_description
1 polymer ?
#
loop_
_entity_poly.entity_id
_entity_poly.type
_entity_poly.pdbx_seq_one_letter_code
_entity_poly.pdbx_strand_id
1 'polypeptide(L)'
;MYGQRLAELVMEAAFPPGVINILCGIGSVAGQALADHREVRKISFTGITVVGRQLLATSSKTNLKKSLESGQVTANMWGTVNVNTPFGGVKETGFGRNLGRDALDEWTHVKCIKFQVSNL
;
A
#
# COMPACT_ATOMS: atom_id res chain seq x y z
N MET A 1 -20.66 -6.19 1.50
CA MET A 1 -20.59 -7.61 1.10
C MET A 1 -19.16 -8.17 1.01
N TYR A 2 -18.15 -7.44 0.51
CA TYR A 2 -16.77 -7.99 0.42
C TYR A 2 -16.07 -8.31 1.76
N GLY A 3 -16.28 -7.49 2.81
CA GLY A 3 -15.65 -7.72 4.11
C GLY A 3 -16.13 -9.00 4.83
N GLN A 4 -17.39 -9.39 4.64
CA GLN A 4 -17.94 -10.62 5.22
C GLN A 4 -17.37 -11.86 4.53
N ARG A 5 -17.22 -11.83 3.20
CA ARG A 5 -16.60 -12.93 2.46
C ARG A 5 -15.13 -13.13 2.84
N LEU A 6 -14.39 -12.05 3.09
CA LEU A 6 -13.03 -12.14 3.62
C LEU A 6 -13.02 -12.81 5.00
N ALA A 7 -13.96 -12.47 5.88
CA ALA A 7 -14.07 -13.09 7.21
C ALA A 7 -14.26 -14.61 7.12
N GLU A 8 -15.15 -15.07 6.23
CA GLU A 8 -15.37 -16.50 5.97
C GLU A 8 -14.08 -17.20 5.52
N LEU A 9 -13.35 -16.61 4.57
CA LEU A 9 -12.08 -17.17 4.08
C LEU A 9 -11.00 -17.22 5.17
N VAL A 10 -10.96 -16.23 6.06
CA VAL A 10 -10.04 -16.22 7.21
C VAL A 10 -10.35 -17.36 8.19
N MET A 11 -11.64 -17.62 8.42
CA MET A 11 -12.08 -18.74 9.26
C MET A 11 -11.76 -20.09 8.61
N GLU A 12 -12.01 -20.23 7.31
CA GLU A 12 -11.68 -21.44 6.54
C GLU A 12 -10.17 -21.71 6.52
N ALA A 13 -9.36 -20.67 6.38
CA ALA A 13 -7.90 -20.75 6.45
C ALA A 13 -7.36 -20.99 7.88
N ALA A 14 -8.24 -21.07 8.89
CA ALA A 14 -7.91 -21.40 10.27
C ALA A 14 -6.82 -20.51 10.90
N PHE A 15 -6.84 -19.21 10.61
CA PHE A 15 -5.96 -18.26 11.32
C PHE A 15 -6.26 -18.28 12.82
N PRO A 16 -5.24 -18.17 13.69
CA PRO A 16 -5.46 -18.11 15.12
C PRO A 16 -6.38 -16.94 15.51
N PRO A 17 -7.26 -17.11 16.51
CA PRO A 17 -8.16 -16.05 16.97
C PRO A 17 -7.39 -14.76 17.30
N GLY A 18 -7.89 -13.62 16.83
CA GLY A 18 -7.31 -12.30 17.07
C GLY A 18 -6.17 -11.90 16.14
N VAL A 19 -5.67 -12.78 15.27
CA VAL A 19 -4.66 -12.41 14.25
C VAL A 19 -5.25 -11.48 13.20
N ILE A 20 -6.47 -11.78 12.73
CA ILE A 20 -7.23 -10.91 11.82
C ILE A 20 -8.52 -10.54 12.52
N ASN A 21 -8.76 -9.24 12.67
CA ASN A 21 -9.99 -8.68 13.23
C ASN A 21 -10.63 -7.79 12.17
N ILE A 22 -11.90 -8.04 11.84
CA ILE A 22 -12.65 -7.25 10.86
C ILE A 22 -13.69 -6.44 11.63
N LEU A 23 -13.47 -5.12 11.69
CA LEU A 23 -14.36 -4.19 12.38
C LEU A 23 -15.12 -3.34 11.35
N CYS A 24 -16.45 -3.47 11.34
CA CYS A 24 -17.32 -2.57 10.60
C CYS A 24 -17.67 -1.37 11.49
N GLY A 25 -17.39 -0.16 11.03
CA GLY A 25 -17.70 1.04 11.79
C GLY A 25 -17.66 2.30 10.94
N ILE A 26 -18.19 3.38 11.49
CA ILE A 26 -18.16 4.70 10.85
C ILE A 26 -16.72 5.22 10.87
N GLY A 27 -16.20 5.67 9.73
CA GLY A 27 -14.78 6.06 9.59
C GLY A 27 -14.34 7.16 10.56
N SER A 28 -15.18 8.16 10.81
CA SER A 28 -14.92 9.24 11.78
C SER A 28 -14.87 8.77 13.24
N VAL A 29 -15.35 7.56 13.53
CA VAL A 29 -15.37 6.99 14.88
C VAL A 29 -14.35 5.86 14.98
N ALA A 30 -14.58 4.75 14.26
CA ALA A 30 -13.73 3.56 14.34
C ALA A 30 -12.35 3.80 13.72
N GLY A 31 -12.29 4.46 12.57
CA GLY A 31 -11.02 4.79 11.90
C GLY A 31 -10.17 5.77 12.70
N GLN A 32 -10.81 6.80 13.27
CA GLN A 32 -10.13 7.77 14.13
C GLN A 32 -9.65 7.13 15.44
N ALA A 33 -10.47 6.30 16.10
CA ALA A 33 -10.07 5.57 17.30
C ALA A 33 -8.84 4.69 17.05
N LEU A 34 -8.78 3.98 15.92
CA LEU A 34 -7.60 3.19 15.54
C LEU A 34 -6.37 4.07 15.27
N ALA A 35 -6.55 5.24 14.67
CA ALA A 35 -5.46 6.19 14.41
C ALA A 35 -4.88 6.81 15.70
N ASP A 36 -5.72 7.01 16.71
CA ASP A 36 -5.34 7.57 18.01
C ASP A 36 -4.78 6.51 18.98
N HIS A 37 -5.02 5.21 18.72
CA HIS A 37 -4.67 4.12 19.63
C HIS A 37 -3.15 3.86 19.69
N ARG A 38 -2.56 3.98 20.88
CA ARG A 38 -1.10 3.88 21.10
C ARG A 38 -0.48 2.52 20.77
N GLU A 39 -1.27 1.46 20.72
CA GLU A 39 -0.79 0.12 20.39
C GLU A 39 -0.83 -0.18 18.88
N VAL A 40 -1.56 0.61 18.09
CA VAL A 40 -1.62 0.43 16.63
C VAL A 40 -0.33 0.98 16.03
N ARG A 41 0.51 0.09 15.52
CA ARG A 41 1.87 0.45 15.03
C ARG A 41 1.90 0.90 13.57
N LYS A 42 0.88 0.55 12.78
CA LYS A 42 0.78 0.85 11.35
C LYS A 42 -0.68 1.00 10.93
N ILE A 43 -0.93 1.94 10.04
CA ILE A 43 -2.21 2.09 9.34
C ILE A 43 -1.93 2.14 7.84
N SER A 44 -2.67 1.32 7.08
CA SER A 44 -2.80 1.46 5.63
C SER A 44 -4.15 2.09 5.34
N PHE A 45 -4.16 3.15 4.52
CA PHE A 45 -5.38 3.89 4.21
C PHE A 45 -5.51 4.10 2.70
N THR A 46 -6.71 3.86 2.18
CA THR A 46 -7.09 4.14 0.81
C THR A 46 -8.41 4.90 0.82
N GLY A 47 -8.40 6.13 0.31
CA GLY A 47 -9.57 7.01 0.33
C GLY A 47 -9.22 8.44 -0.06
N ILE A 48 -10.13 9.38 0.23
CA ILE A 48 -9.98 10.78 -0.19
C ILE A 48 -8.89 11.53 0.59
N THR A 49 -8.23 12.47 -0.08
CA THR A 49 -7.07 13.22 0.45
C THR A 49 -7.33 13.96 1.76
N VAL A 50 -8.55 14.47 1.96
CA VAL A 50 -8.90 15.20 3.20
C VAL A 50 -8.73 14.28 4.42
N VAL A 51 -9.20 13.04 4.32
CA VAL A 51 -9.06 12.03 5.38
C VAL A 51 -7.61 11.57 5.49
N GLY A 52 -6.91 11.39 4.36
CA GLY A 52 -5.48 11.04 4.38
C GLY A 52 -4.61 12.10 5.07
N ARG A 53 -4.87 13.39 4.83
CA ARG A 53 -4.20 14.50 5.53
C ARG A 53 -4.51 14.54 7.02
N GLN A 54 -5.74 14.22 7.41
CA GLN A 54 -6.12 14.09 8.80
C GLN A 54 -5.37 12.94 9.49
N LEU A 55 -5.28 11.77 8.85
CA LEU A 55 -4.49 10.64 9.36
C LEU A 55 -2.99 10.98 9.49
N LEU A 56 -2.43 11.70 8.51
CA LEU A 56 -1.07 12.22 8.58
C LEU A 56 -0.88 13.14 9.79
N ALA A 57 -1.79 14.09 9.99
CA ALA A 57 -1.74 14.99 11.14
C ALA A 57 -1.86 14.23 12.47
N THR A 58 -2.77 13.27 12.58
CA THR A 58 -2.90 12.39 13.76
C THR A 58 -1.64 11.57 13.99
N SER A 59 -1.01 11.03 12.95
CA SER A 59 0.18 10.18 13.08
C SER A 59 1.35 10.87 13.78
N SER A 60 1.47 12.19 13.63
CA SER A 60 2.48 13.01 14.31
C SER A 60 2.33 13.01 15.84
N LYS A 61 1.10 12.82 16.33
CA LYS A 61 0.73 12.82 17.75
C LYS A 61 0.75 11.41 18.36
N THR A 62 0.86 10.38 17.51
CA THR A 62 0.83 8.97 17.92
C THR A 62 2.14 8.24 17.64
N ASN A 63 2.15 6.94 17.93
CA ASN A 63 3.27 6.04 17.62
C ASN A 63 3.36 5.73 16.11
N LEU A 64 2.42 6.20 15.28
CA LEU A 64 2.36 5.98 13.83
C LEU A 64 3.37 6.80 13.02
N LYS A 65 4.03 7.80 13.62
CA LYS A 65 5.05 8.67 12.97
C LYS A 65 6.19 7.94 12.25
N LYS A 66 6.44 6.66 12.58
CA LYS A 66 7.50 5.83 11.99
C LYS A 66 7.02 4.92 10.83
N SER A 67 5.72 4.90 10.51
CA SER A 67 5.14 3.84 9.67
C SER A 67 4.31 4.32 8.47
N LEU A 68 4.20 5.64 8.24
CA LEU A 68 3.35 6.16 7.18
C LEU A 68 4.14 6.42 5.89
N GLU A 69 4.06 5.48 4.96
CA GLU A 69 4.59 5.58 3.58
C GLU A 69 3.43 5.36 2.61
N SER A 70 3.24 6.25 1.63
CA SER A 70 2.17 6.18 0.62
C SER A 70 2.74 6.14 -0.80
N GLY A 71 2.17 5.29 -1.67
CA GLY A 71 2.69 5.00 -3.01
C GLY A 71 2.22 5.93 -4.12
N GLN A 72 0.93 6.28 -4.12
CA GLN A 72 0.37 7.24 -5.06
C GLN A 72 -0.58 8.19 -4.34
N VAL A 73 -0.48 9.48 -4.66
CA VAL A 73 -1.35 10.53 -4.15
C VAL A 73 -1.84 11.34 -5.33
N THR A 74 -3.14 11.26 -5.65
CA THR A 74 -3.78 12.13 -6.64
C THR A 74 -4.62 13.20 -5.95
N ALA A 75 -4.69 14.39 -6.55
CA ALA A 75 -5.48 15.51 -6.05
C ALA A 75 -6.44 16.00 -7.13
N ASN A 76 -7.73 16.00 -6.83
CA ASN A 76 -8.82 16.54 -7.67
C ASN A 76 -8.98 15.91 -9.07
N MET A 77 -8.50 14.68 -9.30
CA MET A 77 -8.80 13.89 -10.51
C MET A 77 -8.83 12.38 -10.21
N TRP A 78 -9.61 11.62 -10.97
CA TRP A 78 -9.45 10.16 -11.04
C TRP A 78 -8.13 9.86 -11.73
N GLY A 79 -7.34 8.90 -11.22
CA GLY A 79 -5.96 8.66 -11.60
C GLY A 79 -5.70 8.62 -13.11
N THR A 80 -5.45 9.79 -13.70
CA THR A 80 -5.01 9.94 -15.08
C THR A 80 -3.60 9.40 -15.13
N VAL A 81 -3.50 8.11 -15.41
CA VAL A 81 -2.26 7.42 -15.67
C VAL A 81 -1.76 7.85 -17.04
N ASN A 82 -0.93 8.89 -17.07
CA ASN A 82 -0.08 9.12 -18.22
C ASN A 82 0.93 7.96 -18.29
N VAL A 83 1.30 7.51 -19.50
CA VAL A 83 2.33 6.47 -19.70
C VAL A 83 3.66 6.81 -19.01
N ASN A 84 3.91 8.10 -18.74
CA ASN A 84 5.09 8.59 -18.05
C ASN A 84 4.91 8.76 -16.53
N THR A 85 3.70 8.57 -15.98
CA THR A 85 3.42 8.75 -14.54
C THR A 85 3.46 7.40 -13.81
N PRO A 86 4.41 7.17 -12.88
CA PRO A 86 4.53 5.91 -12.16
C PRO A 86 3.28 5.56 -11.35
N PHE A 87 2.81 4.31 -11.46
CA PHE A 87 1.65 3.73 -10.79
C PHE A 87 2.08 2.48 -10.01
N GLY A 88 1.99 2.51 -8.68
CA GLY A 88 2.41 1.37 -7.85
C GLY A 88 2.36 1.63 -6.35
N GLY A 89 2.46 0.55 -5.58
CA GLY A 89 2.57 0.59 -4.12
C GLY A 89 3.98 0.98 -3.65
N VAL A 90 4.14 1.21 -2.35
CA VAL A 90 5.47 1.28 -1.72
C VAL A 90 5.78 -0.09 -1.13
N LYS A 91 7.01 -0.58 -1.34
CA LYS A 91 7.46 -1.91 -0.88
C LYS A 91 6.58 -3.02 -1.49
N GLU A 92 6.30 -4.07 -0.72
CA GLU A 92 5.58 -5.27 -1.17
C GLU A 92 4.06 -5.10 -1.22
N THR A 93 3.54 -3.90 -0.94
CA THR A 93 2.08 -3.68 -0.92
C THR A 93 1.49 -3.43 -2.31
N GLY A 94 2.27 -3.62 -3.37
CA GLY A 94 1.85 -3.49 -4.77
C GLY A 94 2.62 -4.42 -5.71
N PHE A 95 2.07 -4.68 -6.90
CA PHE A 95 2.69 -5.47 -7.98
C PHE A 95 3.81 -4.69 -8.71
N GLY A 96 4.79 -4.17 -7.96
CA GLY A 96 5.86 -3.33 -8.52
C GLY A 96 5.41 -1.91 -8.89
N ARG A 97 6.26 -1.19 -9.62
CA ARG A 97 5.96 0.09 -10.26
C ARG A 97 5.65 -0.15 -11.74
N ASN A 98 4.42 0.19 -12.12
CA ASN A 98 3.97 0.18 -13.51
C ASN A 98 4.00 1.59 -14.09
N LEU A 99 4.26 1.73 -15.39
CA LEU A 99 4.37 3.02 -16.10
C LEU A 99 5.58 3.87 -15.69
N GLY A 100 5.94 4.84 -16.53
CA GLY A 100 7.11 5.70 -16.33
C GLY A 100 8.44 4.96 -16.47
N ARG A 101 9.53 5.67 -16.19
CA ARG A 101 10.89 5.11 -16.29
C ARG A 101 11.15 4.03 -15.24
N ASP A 102 10.54 4.16 -14.07
CA ASP A 102 10.64 3.19 -12.98
C ASP A 102 10.21 1.79 -13.41
N ALA A 103 9.23 1.67 -14.31
CA ALA A 103 8.83 0.38 -14.87
C ALA A 103 9.89 -0.20 -15.83
N LEU A 104 10.59 0.63 -16.62
CA LEU A 104 11.66 0.13 -17.48
C LEU A 104 12.84 -0.39 -16.65
N ASP A 105 13.19 0.32 -15.58
CA ASP A 105 14.29 -0.08 -14.70
C ASP A 105 13.95 -1.36 -13.89
N GLU A 106 12.67 -1.60 -13.58
CA GLU A 106 12.22 -2.85 -12.93
C GLU A 106 12.23 -4.05 -13.89
N TRP A 107 11.85 -3.83 -15.16
CA TRP A 107 11.73 -4.91 -16.16
C TRP A 107 13.02 -5.15 -16.97
N THR A 108 13.96 -4.21 -16.99
CA THR A 108 15.23 -4.36 -17.72
C THR A 108 16.40 -4.54 -16.78
N HIS A 109 17.06 -5.69 -16.87
CA HIS A 109 18.28 -5.97 -16.12
C HIS A 109 19.47 -5.97 -17.07
N VAL A 110 20.44 -5.09 -16.83
CA VAL A 110 21.70 -5.10 -17.58
C VAL A 110 22.45 -6.39 -17.26
N LYS A 111 22.55 -7.28 -18.26
CA LYS A 111 23.40 -8.47 -18.20
C LYS A 111 24.60 -8.27 -19.11
N CYS A 112 25.80 -8.36 -18.54
CA CYS A 112 27.04 -8.43 -19.31
C CYS A 112 27.24 -9.89 -19.75
N ILE A 113 27.14 -10.14 -21.06
CA ILE A 113 27.47 -11.44 -21.64
C ILE A 113 28.85 -11.32 -22.27
N LYS A 114 29.82 -12.09 -21.74
CA LYS A 114 31.14 -12.27 -22.34
C LYS A 114 31.21 -13.69 -22.87
N PHE A 115 31.39 -13.85 -24.17
CA PHE A 115 31.61 -15.14 -24.80
C PHE A 115 32.81 -15.04 -25.73
N GLN A 116 33.63 -16.07 -25.75
CA GLN A 116 34.77 -16.18 -26.64
C GLN A 116 34.28 -16.71 -27.99
N VAL A 117 34.49 -15.96 -29.06
CA VAL A 117 34.26 -16.45 -30.43
C VAL A 117 35.58 -17.00 -30.93
N SER A 118 35.72 -18.32 -30.92
CA SER A 118 36.83 -19.02 -31.58
C SER A 118 36.46 -19.27 -33.04
N ASN A 119 37.17 -18.60 -33.97
CA ASN A 119 37.26 -19.05 -35.36
C ASN A 119 38.53 -19.87 -35.51
N LEU A 120 38.34 -21.16 -35.81
CA LEU A 120 39.32 -22.18 -36.23
C LEU A 120 40.49 -22.48 -35.27
#